data_AF-A0A959NS03-F1
#
_entry.id   AF-A0A959NS03-F1
#
_cell.length_a   1.000
_cell.length_b   1.000
_cell.length_c   1.000
_cell.angle_alpha   90.00
_cell.angle_beta   90.00
_cell.angle_gamma   90.00
#
_symmetry.space_group_name_H-M   'P 1'
#
loop_
_entity.id
_entity.type
_entity.pdbx_description
1 polymer ?
#
loop_
_entity_poly.entity_id
_entity_poly.type
_entity_poly.pdbx_seq_one_letter_code
_entity_poly.pdbx_strand_id
1 'polypeptide(L)'
;MNKSTWTPTQNTELIIIFILLIFTFLFWESKIVFPIKLFVVLIHEISHVLAAVLSGGEIKFLTFNLNLSGQTIIKNGNAVLLAASGYLGSLMVGSMIYLTSFYPRFKKWFLNILGLIILIVTINLIQGGIQIFLGLLVSAFFFIIPRYFPEFLANIILRFIGLVSCFYVLADIKEDLLTSTLRETDTQILEYI
;
A
#
# COMPACT_ATOMS: atom_id res chain seq x y z
N MET A 1 20.58 -26.12 -28.67
CA MET A 1 20.87 -25.50 -27.35
C MET A 1 19.60 -25.53 -26.51
N ASN A 2 19.52 -26.49 -25.59
CA ASN A 2 18.41 -26.64 -24.66
C ASN A 2 18.59 -25.61 -23.53
N LYS A 3 17.88 -24.47 -23.60
CA LYS A 3 17.79 -23.57 -22.46
C LYS A 3 16.84 -24.25 -21.47
N SER A 4 17.38 -24.98 -20.49
CA SER A 4 16.57 -25.43 -19.36
C SER A 4 16.09 -24.19 -18.61
N THR A 5 14.88 -23.74 -18.92
CA THR A 5 14.22 -22.70 -18.14
C THR A 5 13.79 -23.35 -16.84
N TRP A 6 14.66 -23.29 -15.84
CA TRP A 6 14.37 -23.71 -14.48
C TRP A 6 13.08 -22.99 -14.05
N THR A 7 12.00 -23.75 -13.89
CA THR A 7 10.71 -23.25 -13.42
C THR A 7 10.60 -23.66 -11.94
N PRO A 8 10.68 -22.69 -11.02
CA PRO A 8 10.62 -22.99 -9.59
C PRO A 8 9.25 -23.60 -9.25
N THR A 9 9.22 -24.61 -8.38
CA THR A 9 7.94 -25.19 -7.94
C THR A 9 7.25 -24.27 -6.95
N GLN A 10 5.93 -24.39 -6.79
CA GLN A 10 5.18 -23.59 -5.82
C GLN A 10 5.74 -23.66 -4.39
N ASN A 11 6.30 -24.81 -4.00
CA ASN A 11 6.97 -24.98 -2.71
C ASN A 11 8.21 -24.08 -2.57
N THR A 12 9.00 -23.93 -3.64
CA THR A 12 10.16 -23.03 -3.63
C THR A 12 9.75 -21.57 -3.51
N GLU A 13 8.68 -21.13 -4.18
CA GLU A 13 8.14 -19.77 -4.01
C GLU A 13 7.74 -19.49 -2.55
N LEU A 14 7.04 -20.43 -1.91
CA LEU A 14 6.61 -20.29 -0.53
C LEU A 14 7.78 -20.23 0.46
N ILE A 15 8.80 -21.08 0.27
CA ILE A 15 10.01 -21.05 1.09
C ILE A 15 10.72 -19.70 0.96
N ILE A 16 10.87 -19.18 -0.26
CA ILE A 16 11.49 -17.87 -0.49
C ILE A 16 10.69 -16.77 0.23
N ILE A 17 9.37 -16.75 0.07
CA ILE A 17 8.50 -15.75 0.72
C ILE A 17 8.60 -15.85 2.24
N PHE A 18 8.62 -17.05 2.80
CA PHE A 18 8.76 -17.27 4.24
C PHE A 18 10.08 -16.73 4.77
N ILE A 19 11.19 -17.00 4.07
CA ILE A 19 12.52 -16.46 4.41
C ILE A 19 12.50 -14.92 4.33
N LEU A 20 11.93 -14.35 3.26
CA LEU A 20 11.81 -12.90 3.10
C LEU A 20 10.96 -12.26 4.21
N LEU A 21 9.90 -12.93 4.67
CA LEU A 21 9.10 -12.47 5.80
C LEU A 21 9.89 -12.47 7.10
N ILE A 22 10.59 -13.56 7.42
CA ILE A 22 11.47 -13.62 8.60
C ILE A 22 12.50 -12.49 8.54
N PHE A 23 13.15 -12.33 7.39
CA PHE A 23 14.12 -11.26 7.17
C PHE A 23 13.47 -9.88 7.38
N THR A 24 12.25 -9.68 6.89
CA THR A 24 11.52 -8.41 7.06
C THR A 24 11.23 -8.10 8.52
N PHE A 25 10.83 -9.08 9.32
CA PHE A 25 10.62 -8.88 10.75
C PHE A 25 11.92 -8.63 11.52
N LEU A 26 13.02 -9.31 11.15
CA LEU A 26 14.33 -9.04 11.74
C LEU A 26 14.84 -7.64 11.42
N PHE A 27 14.52 -7.14 10.22
CA PHE A 27 14.95 -5.84 9.71
C PHE A 27 13.81 -4.80 9.72
N TRP A 28 12.83 -4.95 10.61
CA TRP A 28 11.62 -4.12 10.64
C TRP A 28 11.94 -2.63 10.77
N GLU A 29 12.88 -2.26 11.64
CA GLU A 29 13.32 -0.87 11.86
C GLU A 29 14.32 -0.36 10.81
N SER A 30 14.69 -1.19 9.82
CA SER A 30 15.67 -0.81 8.82
C SER A 30 15.06 -0.10 7.61
N LYS A 31 15.91 0.59 6.86
CA LYS A 31 15.55 1.21 5.57
C LYS A 31 15.18 0.21 4.47
N ILE A 32 15.34 -1.09 4.68
CA ILE A 32 15.06 -2.12 3.67
C ILE A 32 13.55 -2.30 3.49
N VAL A 33 12.79 -2.31 4.59
CA VAL A 33 11.33 -2.50 4.58
C VAL A 33 10.61 -1.17 4.32
N PHE A 34 11.31 -0.06 4.52
CA PHE A 34 10.79 1.30 4.39
C PHE A 34 9.95 1.58 3.13
N PRO A 35 10.34 1.18 1.90
CA PRO A 35 9.52 1.44 0.72
C PRO A 35 8.14 0.77 0.78
N ILE A 36 8.05 -0.42 1.39
CA ILE A 36 6.77 -1.13 1.55
C ILE A 36 5.93 -0.46 2.63
N LYS A 37 6.55 -0.07 3.77
CA LYS A 37 5.86 0.68 4.83
C LYS A 37 5.26 1.98 4.30
N LEU A 38 6.05 2.73 3.53
CA LEU A 38 5.61 3.97 2.88
C LEU A 38 4.47 3.73 1.89
N PHE A 39 4.52 2.64 1.11
CA PHE A 39 3.44 2.24 0.23
C PHE A 39 2.14 1.98 1.02
N VAL A 40 2.22 1.30 2.17
CA VAL A 40 1.04 1.02 3.00
C VAL A 40 0.44 2.33 3.54
N VAL A 41 1.27 3.25 4.03
CA VAL A 41 0.80 4.59 4.45
C VAL A 41 0.13 5.33 3.29
N LEU A 42 0.70 5.30 2.08
CA LEU A 42 0.05 5.92 0.92
C LEU A 42 -1.33 5.31 0.62
N ILE A 43 -1.46 3.98 0.70
CA ILE A 43 -2.76 3.32 0.52
C ILE A 43 -3.74 3.67 1.65
N HIS A 44 -3.27 3.81 2.89
CA HIS A 44 -4.07 4.25 4.03
C HIS A 44 -4.72 5.59 3.74
N GLU A 45 -3.91 6.58 3.34
CA GLU A 45 -4.40 7.92 3.01
C GLU A 45 -5.32 7.95 1.77
N ILE A 46 -4.99 7.17 0.72
CA ILE A 46 -5.88 7.02 -0.45
C ILE A 46 -7.23 6.41 -0.05
N SER A 47 -7.25 5.53 0.95
CA SER A 47 -8.49 4.90 1.41
C SER A 47 -9.41 5.90 2.11
N HIS A 48 -8.84 6.85 2.87
CA HIS A 48 -9.58 8.00 3.40
C HIS A 48 -10.17 8.88 2.30
N VAL A 49 -9.40 9.16 1.25
CA VAL A 49 -9.90 9.90 0.07
C VAL A 49 -11.08 9.18 -0.58
N LEU A 50 -10.98 7.87 -0.79
CA LEU A 50 -12.07 7.08 -1.38
C LEU A 50 -13.31 7.09 -0.49
N ALA A 51 -13.16 6.93 0.82
CA ALA A 51 -14.26 6.99 1.78
C ALA A 51 -14.92 8.39 1.82
N ALA A 52 -14.13 9.46 1.69
CA ALA A 52 -14.66 10.81 1.57
C ALA A 52 -15.52 10.95 0.32
N VAL A 53 -15.00 10.56 -0.86
CA VAL A 53 -15.76 10.64 -2.12
C VAL A 53 -17.06 9.84 -2.03
N LEU A 54 -17.04 8.63 -1.46
CA LEU A 54 -18.22 7.77 -1.33
C LEU A 54 -19.25 8.30 -0.31
N SER A 55 -18.82 9.06 0.69
CA SER A 55 -19.69 9.63 1.72
C SER A 55 -20.07 11.09 1.49
N GLY A 56 -19.67 11.68 0.36
CA GLY A 56 -19.96 13.08 0.01
C GLY A 56 -19.06 14.10 0.70
N GLY A 57 -17.90 13.68 1.20
CA GLY A 57 -16.86 14.54 1.75
C GLY A 57 -16.08 15.28 0.66
N GLU A 58 -15.52 16.42 1.03
CA GLU A 58 -14.66 17.26 0.20
C GLU A 58 -13.21 17.08 0.64
N ILE A 59 -12.34 16.65 -0.28
CA ILE A 59 -10.91 16.46 -0.02
C ILE A 59 -10.17 17.76 -0.33
N LYS A 60 -9.41 18.29 0.63
CA LYS A 60 -8.57 19.48 0.42
C LYS A 60 -7.19 19.10 -0.11
N PHE A 61 -6.50 18.21 0.57
CA PHE A 61 -5.22 17.67 0.13
C PHE A 61 -4.85 16.39 0.88
N LEU A 62 -3.86 15.68 0.34
CA LEU A 62 -3.22 14.52 0.93
C LEU A 62 -1.71 14.77 0.99
N THR A 63 -1.06 14.32 2.06
CA THR A 63 0.40 14.28 2.14
C THR A 63 0.86 13.07 2.95
N PHE A 64 2.09 12.65 2.72
CA PHE A 64 2.75 11.60 3.47
C PHE A 64 4.24 11.88 3.53
N ASN A 65 4.93 11.36 4.55
CA ASN A 65 6.29 11.79 4.87
C ASN A 65 7.24 10.59 5.04
N LEU A 66 8.54 10.89 4.96
CA LEU A 66 9.60 9.87 5.10
C LEU A 66 9.75 9.32 6.52
N ASN A 67 9.06 9.89 7.50
CA ASN A 67 8.91 9.36 8.84
C ASN A 67 7.68 8.43 8.98
N LEU A 68 7.10 7.99 7.86
CA LEU A 68 5.91 7.13 7.82
C LEU A 68 4.67 7.78 8.46
N SER A 69 4.59 9.12 8.47
CA SER A 69 3.34 9.81 8.76
C SER A 69 2.55 10.10 7.49
N GLY A 70 1.23 10.13 7.60
CA GLY A 70 0.29 10.57 6.57
C GLY A 70 -0.67 11.62 7.14
N GLN A 71 -1.22 12.44 6.26
CA GLN A 71 -2.26 13.40 6.62
C GLN A 71 -3.14 13.66 5.40
N THR A 72 -4.44 13.38 5.54
CA THR A 72 -5.45 13.71 4.55
C THR A 72 -6.48 14.65 5.17
N ILE A 73 -6.60 15.86 4.61
CA ILE A 73 -7.56 16.85 5.09
C ILE A 73 -8.87 16.71 4.31
N ILE A 74 -9.92 16.34 5.05
CA ILE A 74 -11.26 16.07 4.53
C ILE A 74 -12.26 16.94 5.28
N LYS A 75 -13.25 17.48 4.57
CA LYS A 75 -14.38 18.23 5.13
C LYS A 75 -15.69 17.51 4.83
N ASN A 76 -16.56 17.37 5.82
CA ASN A 76 -17.79 16.58 5.74
C ASN A 76 -17.53 15.08 5.44
N GLY A 77 -18.61 14.31 5.34
CA GLY A 77 -18.58 12.87 5.09
C GLY A 77 -18.99 12.06 6.30
N ASN A 78 -19.00 10.73 6.16
CA ASN A 78 -19.38 9.85 7.25
C ASN A 78 -18.17 9.59 8.15
N ALA A 79 -18.18 10.15 9.36
CA ALA A 79 -17.13 10.02 10.37
C ALA A 79 -16.69 8.58 10.63
N VAL A 80 -17.65 7.64 10.73
CA VAL A 80 -17.35 6.23 11.02
C VAL A 80 -16.65 5.56 9.83
N LEU A 81 -17.12 5.86 8.60
CA LEU A 81 -16.51 5.31 7.40
C LEU A 81 -15.09 5.83 7.22
N LEU A 82 -14.88 7.12 7.45
CA LEU A 82 -13.57 7.77 7.37
C LEU A 82 -12.60 7.21 8.41
N ALA A 83 -13.01 7.11 9.68
CA ALA A 83 -12.15 6.57 10.73
C ALA A 83 -11.72 5.11 10.47
N ALA A 84 -12.61 4.30 9.87
CA ALA A 84 -12.30 2.90 9.57
C ALA A 84 -11.56 2.69 8.24
N SER A 85 -11.61 3.65 7.31
CA SER A 85 -11.21 3.40 5.92
C SER A 85 -9.71 3.18 5.73
N GLY A 86 -8.86 3.86 6.51
CA GLY A 86 -7.41 3.76 6.38
C GLY A 86 -6.91 2.32 6.54
N TYR A 87 -7.08 1.73 7.73
CA TYR A 87 -6.62 0.36 8.01
C TYR A 87 -7.35 -0.68 7.16
N LEU A 88 -8.67 -0.53 6.98
CA LEU A 88 -9.47 -1.50 6.22
C LEU A 88 -9.06 -1.51 4.74
N GLY A 89 -8.85 -0.33 4.15
CA GLY A 89 -8.44 -0.18 2.77
C GLY A 89 -7.03 -0.71 2.52
N SER A 90 -6.08 -0.39 3.41
CA SER A 90 -4.72 -0.94 3.38
C SER A 90 -4.69 -2.47 3.47
N LEU A 91 -5.47 -3.06 4.38
CA LEU A 91 -5.59 -4.50 4.52
C LEU A 91 -6.23 -5.14 3.28
N MET A 92 -7.28 -4.52 2.74
CA MET A 92 -7.98 -5.00 1.55
C MET A 92 -7.09 -4.97 0.31
N VAL A 93 -6.39 -3.86 0.05
CA VAL A 93 -5.47 -3.72 -1.09
C VAL A 93 -4.30 -4.68 -0.94
N GLY A 94 -3.68 -4.79 0.25
CA GLY A 94 -2.60 -5.74 0.51
C GLY A 94 -3.02 -7.19 0.25
N SER A 95 -4.21 -7.57 0.73
CA SER A 95 -4.81 -8.89 0.50
C SER A 95 -5.10 -9.14 -0.99
N MET A 96 -5.64 -8.15 -1.70
CA MET A 96 -5.90 -8.27 -3.14
C MET A 96 -4.61 -8.40 -3.95
N ILE A 97 -3.56 -7.61 -3.63
CA ILE A 97 -2.24 -7.75 -4.27
C ILE A 97 -1.73 -9.19 -4.10
N TYR A 98 -1.80 -9.74 -2.89
CA TYR A 98 -1.40 -11.12 -2.62
C TYR A 98 -2.21 -12.12 -3.48
N LEU A 99 -3.54 -12.01 -3.47
CA LEU A 99 -4.43 -12.91 -4.21
C LEU A 99 -4.22 -12.84 -5.73
N THR A 100 -3.93 -11.66 -6.27
CA THR A 100 -3.70 -11.52 -7.72
C THR A 100 -2.50 -12.30 -8.23
N SER A 101 -1.55 -12.65 -7.36
CA SER A 101 -0.41 -13.48 -7.72
C SER A 101 -0.80 -14.87 -8.26
N PHE A 102 -1.98 -15.38 -7.88
CA PHE A 102 -2.50 -16.69 -8.30
C PHE A 102 -3.32 -16.63 -9.60
N TYR A 103 -3.70 -15.43 -10.06
CA TYR A 103 -4.60 -15.26 -11.19
C TYR A 103 -4.00 -14.33 -12.27
N PRO A 104 -3.23 -14.86 -13.24
CA PRO A 104 -2.45 -14.05 -14.19
C PRO A 104 -3.27 -13.06 -15.01
N ARG A 105 -4.50 -13.44 -15.40
CA ARG A 105 -5.42 -12.56 -16.15
C ARG A 105 -5.89 -11.38 -15.30
N PHE A 106 -6.27 -11.65 -14.05
CA PHE A 106 -6.75 -10.63 -13.12
C PHE A 106 -5.62 -9.71 -12.64
N LYS A 107 -4.42 -10.25 -12.43
CA LYS A 107 -3.19 -9.53 -12.02
C LYS A 107 -2.94 -8.28 -12.85
N LYS A 108 -2.89 -8.42 -14.18
CA LYS A 108 -2.57 -7.27 -15.05
C LYS A 108 -3.62 -6.17 -14.92
N TRP A 109 -4.89 -6.55 -14.90
CA TRP A 109 -6.01 -5.62 -14.76
C TRP A 109 -5.99 -4.90 -13.42
N PHE A 110 -5.91 -5.65 -12.32
CA PHE A 110 -5.91 -5.10 -10.97
C PHE A 110 -4.73 -4.15 -10.72
N LEU A 111 -3.50 -4.56 -11.05
CA LEU A 111 -2.32 -3.72 -10.82
C LEU A 111 -2.34 -2.44 -11.68
N ASN A 112 -2.87 -2.51 -12.90
CA ASN A 112 -3.06 -1.30 -13.73
C ASN A 112 -4.08 -0.34 -13.14
N ILE A 113 -5.21 -0.85 -12.63
CA ILE A 113 -6.20 0.00 -11.95
C ILE A 113 -5.58 0.61 -10.70
N LEU A 114 -4.91 -0.18 -9.87
CA LEU A 114 -4.28 0.30 -8.65
C LEU A 114 -3.23 1.39 -8.97
N GLY A 115 -2.36 1.15 -9.94
CA GLY A 115 -1.40 2.14 -10.43
C GLY A 115 -2.08 3.41 -10.94
N LEU A 116 -3.20 3.29 -11.66
CA LEU A 116 -3.95 4.44 -12.17
C LEU A 116 -4.62 5.25 -11.04
N ILE A 117 -5.19 4.60 -10.03
CA ILE A 117 -5.75 5.29 -8.86
C ILE A 117 -4.65 6.06 -8.13
N ILE A 118 -3.50 5.42 -7.87
CA ILE A 118 -2.35 6.06 -7.23
C ILE A 118 -1.87 7.25 -8.08
N LEU A 119 -1.80 7.10 -9.40
CA LEU A 119 -1.41 8.18 -10.32
C LEU A 119 -2.36 9.37 -10.23
N ILE A 120 -3.68 9.14 -10.31
CA ILE A 120 -4.70 10.19 -10.27
C ILE A 120 -4.63 10.93 -8.94
N VAL A 121 -4.57 10.20 -7.82
CA VAL A 121 -4.46 10.84 -6.49
C VAL A 121 -3.16 11.61 -6.37
N THR A 122 -2.04 11.04 -6.84
CA THR A 122 -0.71 11.68 -6.78
C THR A 122 -0.69 13.01 -7.52
N ILE A 123 -1.28 13.09 -8.71
CA ILE A 123 -1.24 14.31 -9.53
C ILE A 123 -2.21 15.37 -9.01
N ASN A 124 -3.37 14.98 -8.46
CA ASN A 124 -4.45 15.93 -8.16
C ASN A 124 -4.51 16.33 -6.68
N LEU A 125 -4.10 15.46 -5.75
CA LEU A 125 -4.35 15.65 -4.31
C LEU A 125 -3.07 15.70 -3.48
N ILE A 126 -1.99 15.06 -3.94
CA ILE A 126 -0.74 14.98 -3.17
C ILE A 126 0.03 16.29 -3.25
N GLN A 127 0.40 16.83 -2.10
CA GLN A 127 1.23 18.04 -2.00
C GLN A 127 2.67 17.70 -1.63
N GLY A 128 3.62 18.44 -2.22
CA GLY A 128 5.05 18.32 -1.95
C GLY A 128 5.82 17.54 -3.03
N GLY A 129 6.98 18.07 -3.43
CA GLY A 129 7.73 17.53 -4.57
C GLY A 129 8.25 16.10 -4.36
N ILE A 130 8.71 15.78 -3.15
CA ILE A 130 9.22 14.45 -2.80
C ILE A 130 8.06 13.44 -2.77
N GLN A 131 6.93 13.83 -2.20
CA GLN A 131 5.72 13.00 -2.09
C GLN A 131 5.16 12.66 -3.47
N ILE A 132 5.06 13.65 -4.35
CA ILE A 132 4.64 13.46 -5.75
C ILE A 132 5.61 12.51 -6.45
N PHE A 133 6.93 12.72 -6.31
CA PHE A 133 7.92 11.83 -6.91
C PHE A 133 7.78 10.38 -6.44
N LEU A 134 7.61 10.16 -5.13
CA LEU A 134 7.43 8.83 -4.55
C LEU A 134 6.12 8.19 -5.01
N GLY A 135 5.01 8.93 -5.05
CA GLY A 135 3.73 8.44 -5.56
C GLY A 135 3.81 8.05 -7.04
N LEU A 136 4.51 8.84 -7.86
CA LEU A 136 4.76 8.52 -9.27
C LEU A 136 5.61 7.25 -9.43
N LEU A 137 6.65 7.06 -8.59
CA LEU A 137 7.45 5.84 -8.59
C LEU A 137 6.61 4.60 -8.24
N VAL A 138 5.77 4.68 -7.22
CA VAL A 138 4.87 3.59 -6.83
C VAL A 138 3.88 3.27 -7.95
N SER A 139 3.25 4.29 -8.53
CA SER A 139 2.36 4.12 -9.69
C SER A 139 3.07 3.45 -10.87
N ALA A 140 4.25 3.96 -11.24
CA ALA A 140 5.06 3.40 -12.33
C ALA A 140 5.43 1.94 -12.07
N PHE A 141 5.80 1.60 -10.83
CA PHE A 141 6.11 0.23 -10.43
C PHE A 141 4.95 -0.74 -10.70
N PHE A 142 3.71 -0.36 -10.37
CA PHE A 142 2.54 -1.19 -10.64
C PHE A 142 2.19 -1.32 -12.12
N PHE A 143 2.55 -0.33 -12.95
CA PHE A 143 2.49 -0.49 -14.41
C PHE A 143 3.62 -1.39 -14.95
N ILE A 144 4.82 -1.32 -14.38
CA ILE A 144 5.99 -2.04 -14.92
C ILE A 144 5.93 -3.54 -14.61
N ILE A 145 5.63 -3.93 -13.37
CA ILE A 145 5.63 -5.34 -12.94
C ILE A 145 4.87 -6.28 -13.89
N PRO A 146 3.58 -6.06 -14.20
CA PRO A 146 2.80 -7.01 -14.99
C PRO A 146 3.23 -7.10 -16.47
N ARG A 147 4.09 -6.19 -16.93
CA ARG A 147 4.54 -6.07 -18.33
C ARG A 147 5.95 -6.59 -18.54
N TYR A 148 6.87 -6.27 -17.63
CA TYR A 148 8.31 -6.45 -17.85
C TYR A 148 8.96 -7.50 -16.94
N PHE A 149 8.33 -7.86 -15.83
CA PHE A 149 8.92 -8.82 -14.89
C PHE A 149 8.62 -10.27 -15.30
N PRO A 150 9.57 -11.20 -15.13
CA PRO A 150 9.28 -12.63 -15.23
C PRO A 150 8.16 -13.02 -14.26
N GLU A 151 7.26 -13.92 -14.68
CA GLU A 151 6.07 -14.27 -13.89
C GLU A 151 6.40 -14.76 -12.49
N PHE A 152 7.44 -15.59 -12.35
CA PHE A 152 7.97 -16.05 -11.07
C PHE A 152 8.36 -14.89 -10.14
N LEU A 153 9.13 -13.91 -10.65
CA LEU A 153 9.59 -12.78 -9.87
C LEU A 153 8.42 -11.85 -9.50
N ALA A 154 7.51 -11.60 -10.44
CA ALA A 154 6.29 -10.83 -10.17
C ALA A 154 5.45 -11.50 -9.07
N ASN A 155 5.29 -12.82 -9.07
CA ASN A 155 4.55 -13.54 -8.05
C ASN A 155 5.18 -13.39 -6.66
N ILE A 156 6.49 -13.58 -6.55
CA ILE A 156 7.22 -13.42 -5.29
C ILE A 156 7.07 -11.99 -4.76
N ILE A 157 7.30 -10.98 -5.61
CA ILE A 157 7.22 -9.57 -5.22
C ILE A 157 5.81 -9.22 -4.74
N LEU A 158 4.76 -9.59 -5.49
CA LEU A 158 3.38 -9.25 -5.14
C LEU A 158 2.95 -9.97 -3.85
N ARG A 159 3.29 -11.26 -3.70
CA ARG A 159 2.97 -11.98 -2.47
C ARG A 159 3.69 -11.38 -1.27
N PHE A 160 4.95 -11.02 -1.43
CA PHE A 160 5.74 -10.38 -0.39
C PHE A 160 5.18 -9.02 0.01
N ILE A 161 4.95 -8.12 -0.96
CA ILE A 161 4.34 -6.80 -0.72
C ILE A 161 2.99 -6.95 -0.04
N GLY A 162 2.12 -7.84 -0.54
CA GLY A 162 0.78 -8.06 0.02
C GLY A 162 0.81 -8.54 1.47
N LEU A 163 1.66 -9.51 1.80
CA LEU A 163 1.79 -10.02 3.17
C LEU A 163 2.38 -8.97 4.12
N VAL A 164 3.47 -8.31 3.73
CA VAL A 164 4.07 -7.25 4.55
C VAL A 164 3.09 -6.10 4.75
N SER A 165 2.27 -5.77 3.75
CA SER A 165 1.22 -4.75 3.87
C SER A 165 0.20 -5.11 4.94
N CYS A 166 -0.27 -6.37 4.95
CA CYS A 166 -1.23 -6.85 5.95
C CYS A 166 -0.63 -6.82 7.38
N PHE A 167 0.64 -7.23 7.52
CA PHE A 167 1.34 -7.16 8.82
C PHE A 167 1.61 -5.73 9.28
N TYR A 168 1.89 -4.82 8.35
CA TYR A 168 2.10 -3.42 8.68
C TYR A 168 0.85 -2.79 9.27
N VAL A 169 -0.34 -3.08 8.73
CA VAL A 169 -1.61 -2.62 9.31
C VAL A 169 -1.75 -3.05 10.78
N LEU A 170 -1.36 -4.28 11.12
CA LEU A 170 -1.39 -4.75 12.51
C LEU A 170 -0.38 -4.01 13.39
N ALA A 171 0.81 -3.71 12.87
CA ALA A 171 1.82 -2.94 13.58
C ALA A 171 1.38 -1.48 13.80
N ASP A 172 0.74 -0.88 12.80
CA ASP A 172 0.22 0.49 12.83
C ASP A 172 -0.90 0.63 13.88
N ILE A 173 -1.88 -0.29 13.86
CA ILE A 173 -2.93 -0.37 14.89
C ILE A 173 -2.33 -0.54 16.29
N LYS A 174 -1.31 -1.40 16.42
CA LYS A 174 -0.62 -1.61 17.71
C LYS A 174 0.06 -0.31 18.17
N GLU A 175 0.76 0.38 17.29
CA GLU A 175 1.43 1.64 17.60
C GLU A 175 0.41 2.71 18.02
N ASP A 176 -0.69 2.85 17.29
CA ASP A 176 -1.70 3.86 17.58
C ASP A 176 -2.48 3.57 18.87
N LEU A 177 -2.78 2.30 19.17
CA LEU A 177 -3.46 1.91 20.41
C LEU A 177 -2.56 1.97 21.65
N LEU A 178 -1.30 1.53 21.55
CA LEU A 178 -0.44 1.35 22.73
C LEU A 178 0.42 2.56 23.05
N THR A 179 0.79 3.34 22.04
CA THR A 179 1.77 4.41 22.25
C THR A 179 1.08 5.71 22.63
N SER A 180 -0.22 5.88 22.35
CA SER A 180 -1.00 7.10 22.65
C SER A 180 -0.26 8.39 22.26
N THR A 181 0.68 8.29 21.32
CA THR A 181 1.32 9.44 20.72
C THR A 181 0.22 10.12 19.94
N LEU A 182 0.04 11.41 20.18
CA LEU A 182 -0.77 12.33 19.37
C LEU A 182 -0.25 12.33 17.93
N ARG A 183 -0.42 11.22 17.21
CA ARG A 183 -0.21 11.12 15.78
C ARG A 183 -1.50 11.67 15.20
N GLU A 184 -1.40 12.79 14.51
CA GLU A 184 -2.52 13.53 13.93
C GLU A 184 -3.23 12.76 12.78
N THR A 185 -3.06 11.44 12.68
CA THR A 185 -3.24 10.66 11.45
C THR A 185 -4.70 10.36 11.12
N ASP A 186 -5.52 9.96 12.10
CA ASP A 186 -6.93 9.61 11.87
C ASP A 186 -7.94 10.47 12.67
N THR A 187 -7.50 11.07 13.78
CA THR A 187 -8.36 11.86 14.69
C THR A 187 -8.69 13.26 14.18
N GLN A 188 -7.83 13.88 13.35
CA GLN A 188 -8.11 15.19 12.75
C GLN A 188 -9.16 15.16 11.64
N ILE A 189 -9.45 13.99 11.06
CA ILE A 189 -10.57 13.87 10.12
C ILE A 189 -11.89 14.25 10.82
N LEU A 190 -11.98 14.06 12.14
CA LEU A 190 -13.17 14.39 12.93
C LEU A 190 -13.23 15.84 13.41
N GLU A 191 -12.10 16.56 13.49
CA GLU A 191 -12.09 17.96 13.96
C GLU A 191 -12.72 18.95 12.96
N TYR A 192 -12.90 18.53 11.70
CA TYR A 192 -13.48 19.35 10.62
C TYR A 192 -14.82 18.82 10.07
N ILE A 193 -15.47 17.87 10.76
CA ILE A 193 -16.85 17.43 10.50
C ILE A 193 -17.81 18.23 11.39
#